data_AF-A0A1Q3LUF7-F1
#
_entry.id   AF-A0A1Q3LUF7-F1
#
_cell.length_a   1.000
_cell.length_b   1.000
_cell.length_c   1.000
_cell.angle_alpha   90.00
_cell.angle_beta   90.00
_cell.angle_gamma   90.00
#
_symmetry.space_group_name_H-M   'P 1'
#
loop_
_entity.id
_entity.type
_entity.pdbx_description
1 polymer ?
#
loop_
_entity_poly.entity_id
_entity_poly.type
_entity_poly.pdbx_seq_one_letter_code
_entity_poly.pdbx_strand_id
1 'polypeptide(L)'
;MPPFQPSEVRNFVSRLMGASPADIKLVAQRLHDHAFEQRMSAEDTKAFVGELGYESLEVFCADIGLPAHIAERWGRFGVSGEMRQVFTLLASQRQRMAEAIAEFEEMTHVGIDDFLRERGLI
;
A
#
# COMPACT_ATOMS: atom_id res chain seq x y z
N MET A 1 -28.17 -4.26 8.79
CA MET A 1 -27.86 -4.31 7.35
C MET A 1 -29.16 -4.27 6.59
N PRO A 2 -29.31 -3.47 5.51
CA PRO A 2 -30.51 -3.51 4.69
C PRO A 2 -30.63 -4.88 3.99
N PRO A 3 -31.86 -5.36 3.72
CA PRO A 3 -32.07 -6.66 3.09
C PRO A 3 -31.68 -6.61 1.61
N PHE A 4 -30.84 -7.55 1.17
CA PHE A 4 -30.51 -7.78 -0.24
C PHE A 4 -31.81 -7.95 -1.04
N GLN A 5 -32.09 -7.04 -1.97
CA GLN A 5 -33.31 -7.11 -2.76
C GLN A 5 -33.07 -7.96 -4.02
N PRO A 6 -33.97 -8.90 -4.39
CA PRO A 6 -33.81 -9.77 -5.56
C PRO A 6 -33.60 -9.03 -6.90
N SER A 7 -34.04 -7.77 -6.97
CA SER A 7 -33.83 -6.87 -8.10
C SER A 7 -32.35 -6.53 -8.34
N GLU A 8 -31.54 -6.46 -7.28
CA GLU A 8 -30.10 -6.19 -7.36
C GLU A 8 -29.35 -7.35 -7.99
N VAL A 9 -29.75 -8.58 -7.65
CA VAL A 9 -29.20 -9.82 -8.23
C VAL A 9 -29.53 -9.89 -9.72
N ARG A 10 -30.77 -9.56 -10.11
CA ARG A 10 -31.19 -9.58 -11.52
C ARG A 10 -30.44 -8.55 -12.37
N ASN A 11 -30.18 -7.37 -11.82
CA ASN A 11 -29.41 -6.32 -12.48
C ASN A 11 -27.92 -6.69 -12.61
N PHE A 12 -27.35 -7.35 -11.59
CA PHE A 12 -25.98 -7.87 -11.63
C PHE A 12 -25.82 -8.99 -12.68
N VAL A 13 -26.75 -9.95 -12.70
CA VAL A 13 -26.79 -11.05 -13.68
C VAL A 13 -26.98 -10.51 -15.11
N SER A 14 -27.83 -9.50 -15.30
CA SER A 14 -28.03 -8.89 -16.63
C SER A 14 -26.79 -8.15 -17.14
N ARG A 15 -25.99 -7.55 -16.25
CA ARG A 15 -24.68 -6.96 -16.62
C ARG A 15 -23.64 -8.01 -16.95
N LEU A 16 -23.62 -9.15 -16.24
CA LEU A 16 -22.76 -10.29 -16.55
C LEU A 16 -23.07 -10.91 -17.91
N MET A 17 -24.34 -10.95 -18.31
CA MET A 17 -24.75 -11.52 -19.61
C MET A 17 -24.37 -10.65 -20.81
N GLY A 18 -24.02 -9.37 -20.61
CA GLY A 18 -23.51 -8.47 -21.65
C GLY A 18 -21.99 -8.28 -21.63
N ALA A 19 -21.29 -8.89 -20.67
CA ALA A 19 -19.85 -8.76 -20.50
C ALA A 19 -19.12 -9.84 -21.31
N SER A 20 -17.95 -9.51 -21.87
CA SER A 20 -17.16 -10.51 -22.59
C SER A 20 -16.69 -11.60 -21.62
N PRO A 21 -16.44 -12.85 -22.08
CA PRO A 21 -15.89 -13.90 -21.22
C PRO A 21 -14.58 -13.50 -20.50
N ALA A 22 -13.81 -12.59 -21.09
CA ALA A 22 -12.61 -12.02 -20.47
C ALA A 22 -12.95 -11.14 -19.25
N ASP A 23 -14.03 -10.37 -19.30
CA ASP A 23 -14.48 -9.51 -18.21
C ASP A 23 -15.02 -10.34 -17.03
N ILE A 24 -15.74 -11.42 -17.30
CA ILE A 24 -16.23 -12.35 -16.27
C ILE A 24 -15.05 -13.03 -15.58
N LYS A 25 -14.05 -13.48 -16.35
CA LYS A 25 -12.81 -14.05 -15.80
C LYS A 25 -12.07 -13.02 -14.94
N LEU A 26 -12.00 -11.76 -15.38
CA LEU A 26 -11.37 -10.68 -14.63
C LEU A 26 -12.08 -10.38 -13.30
N VAL A 27 -13.43 -10.37 -13.30
CA VAL A 27 -14.22 -10.16 -12.09
C VAL A 27 -14.08 -11.36 -11.13
N ALA A 28 -14.13 -12.59 -11.65
CA ALA A 28 -13.95 -13.79 -10.85
C ALA A 28 -12.53 -13.87 -10.25
N GLN A 29 -11.52 -13.48 -11.02
CA GLN A 29 -10.14 -13.42 -10.56
C GLN A 29 -9.96 -12.33 -9.50
N ARG A 30 -10.45 -11.10 -9.73
CA ARG A 30 -10.43 -10.06 -8.68
C ARG A 30 -11.18 -10.46 -7.42
N LEU A 31 -12.31 -11.14 -7.54
CA LEU A 31 -13.06 -11.64 -6.39
C LEU A 31 -12.26 -12.73 -5.67
N HIS A 32 -11.63 -13.64 -6.41
CA HIS A 32 -10.78 -14.68 -5.87
C HIS A 32 -9.57 -14.09 -5.16
N ASP A 33 -8.81 -13.21 -5.81
CA ASP A 33 -7.63 -12.55 -5.25
C ASP A 33 -8.02 -11.74 -4.01
N HIS A 34 -9.17 -11.06 -4.03
CA HIS A 34 -9.66 -10.29 -2.88
C HIS A 34 -10.16 -11.16 -1.72
N ALA A 35 -10.69 -12.35 -1.99
CA ALA A 35 -11.31 -13.24 -1.00
C ALA A 35 -10.38 -14.32 -0.46
N PHE A 36 -9.37 -14.74 -1.22
CA PHE A 36 -8.51 -15.88 -0.90
C PHE A 36 -7.04 -15.53 -0.67
N GLU A 37 -6.54 -14.40 -1.19
CA GLU A 37 -5.19 -14.00 -0.85
C GLU A 37 -5.12 -13.43 0.57
N GLN A 38 -4.08 -13.84 1.30
CA GLN A 38 -3.86 -13.40 2.67
C GLN A 38 -3.43 -11.93 2.68
N ARG A 39 -4.43 -11.05 2.79
CA ARG A 39 -4.24 -9.61 2.92
C ARG A 39 -3.52 -9.30 4.23
N MET A 40 -2.72 -8.25 4.20
CA MET A 40 -2.25 -7.63 5.44
C MET A 40 -3.46 -7.02 6.14
N SER A 41 -3.60 -7.22 7.45
CA SER A 41 -4.74 -6.66 8.16
C SER A 41 -4.69 -5.13 8.16
N ALA A 42 -5.83 -4.48 8.39
CA ALA A 42 -5.87 -3.03 8.50
C ALA A 42 -5.01 -2.49 9.66
N GLU A 43 -4.93 -3.23 10.75
CA GLU A 43 -4.08 -2.89 11.91
C GLU A 43 -2.60 -2.99 11.56
N ASP A 44 -2.19 -4.10 10.95
CA ASP A 44 -0.80 -4.27 10.50
C ASP A 44 -0.44 -3.21 9.46
N THR A 45 -1.37 -2.87 8.56
CA THR A 45 -1.16 -1.83 7.55
C THR A 45 -0.89 -0.47 8.20
N LYS A 46 -1.64 -0.11 9.26
CA LYS A 46 -1.41 1.13 10.02
C LYS A 46 -0.07 1.11 10.75
N ALA A 47 0.26 -0.01 11.39
CA ALA A 47 1.53 -0.17 12.10
C ALA A 47 2.72 0.01 11.14
N PHE A 48 2.66 -0.64 9.97
CA PHE A 48 3.71 -0.53 8.95
C PHE A 48 3.91 0.90 8.44
N VAL A 49 2.82 1.64 8.22
CA VAL A 49 2.92 3.05 7.82
C VAL A 49 3.55 3.91 8.94
N GLY A 50 3.28 3.57 10.20
CA GLY A 50 3.98 4.14 11.35
C GLY A 50 5.48 3.85 11.36
N GLU A 51 5.90 2.63 11.04
CA GLU A 51 7.33 2.25 10.93
C GLU A 51 8.06 3.01 9.81
N LEU A 52 7.34 3.39 8.75
CA LEU A 52 7.84 4.27 7.70
C LEU A 52 8.01 5.73 8.15
N GLY A 53 7.48 6.10 9.31
CA GLY A 53 7.59 7.45 9.89
C GLY A 53 6.38 8.35 9.64
N TYR A 54 5.26 7.80 9.16
CA TYR A 54 4.04 8.56 8.94
C TYR A 54 3.11 8.49 10.15
N GLU A 55 2.47 9.61 10.48
CA GLU A 55 1.50 9.68 11.58
C GLU A 55 0.22 8.88 11.30
N SER A 56 -0.20 8.82 10.03
CA SER A 56 -1.42 8.11 9.64
C SER A 56 -1.41 7.62 8.19
N LEU A 57 -2.35 6.71 7.87
CA LEU A 57 -2.59 6.23 6.51
C LEU A 57 -2.99 7.36 5.55
N GLU A 58 -3.73 8.35 6.05
CA GLU A 58 -4.17 9.51 5.29
C GLU A 58 -2.99 10.39 4.88
N VAL A 59 -2.08 10.68 5.82
CA VAL A 59 -0.86 11.45 5.55
C VAL A 59 0.02 10.70 4.55
N PHE A 60 0.22 9.40 4.76
CA PHE A 60 0.96 8.55 3.83
C PHE A 60 0.37 8.59 2.42
N CYS A 61 -0.94 8.34 2.29
CA CYS A 61 -1.61 8.32 0.99
C CYS A 61 -1.53 9.69 0.31
N ALA A 62 -1.67 10.79 1.06
CA ALA A 62 -1.56 12.14 0.52
C ALA A 62 -0.15 12.43 -0.02
N ASP A 63 0.89 12.03 0.72
CA ASP A 63 2.29 12.23 0.33
C ASP A 63 2.63 11.56 -1.01
N ILE A 64 2.17 10.32 -1.20
CA ILE A 64 2.39 9.58 -2.46
C ILE A 64 1.33 9.85 -3.54
N GLY A 65 0.46 10.85 -3.33
CA GLY A 65 -0.54 11.27 -4.31
C GLY A 65 -1.70 10.29 -4.54
N LEU A 66 -1.97 9.39 -3.59
CA LEU A 66 -3.12 8.50 -3.65
C LEU A 66 -4.42 9.22 -3.28
N PRO A 67 -5.54 8.90 -3.96
CA PRO A 67 -6.84 9.43 -3.60
C PRO A 67 -7.25 9.09 -2.16
N ALA A 68 -7.92 10.01 -1.47
CA ALA A 68 -8.32 9.84 -0.06
C ALA A 68 -9.14 8.56 0.23
N HIS A 69 -9.96 8.13 -0.72
CA HIS A 69 -10.76 6.90 -0.58
C HIS A 69 -9.90 5.61 -0.53
N ILE A 70 -8.63 5.68 -0.92
CA ILE A 70 -7.67 4.57 -0.77
C ILE A 70 -7.26 4.41 0.70
N ALA A 71 -6.97 5.51 1.39
CA ALA A 71 -6.67 5.50 2.83
C ALA A 71 -7.82 4.89 3.63
N GLU A 72 -9.06 5.30 3.33
CA GLU A 72 -10.27 4.72 3.96
C GLU A 72 -10.40 3.21 3.69
N ARG A 73 -10.12 2.79 2.45
CA ARG A 73 -10.19 1.38 2.05
C ARG A 73 -9.14 0.54 2.76
N TRP A 74 -7.90 1.00 2.83
CA TRP A 74 -6.82 0.30 3.51
C TRP A 74 -7.02 0.29 5.03
N GLY A 75 -7.53 1.39 5.60
CA GLY A 75 -7.89 1.48 7.01
C GLY A 75 -9.02 0.54 7.42
N ARG A 76 -9.84 0.07 6.48
CA ARG A 76 -10.93 -0.89 6.72
C ARG A 76 -10.60 -2.33 6.36
N PHE A 77 -9.91 -2.53 5.24
CA PHE A 77 -9.74 -3.86 4.65
C PHE A 77 -8.28 -4.29 4.53
N GLY A 78 -7.35 -3.43 4.93
CA GLY A 78 -5.92 -3.64 4.73
C GLY A 78 -5.49 -3.61 3.26
N VAL A 79 -4.25 -4.05 3.02
CA VAL A 79 -3.63 -4.06 1.69
C VAL A 79 -3.49 -5.47 1.13
N SER A 80 -3.41 -5.58 -0.20
CA SER A 80 -3.19 -6.89 -0.84
C SER A 80 -1.81 -7.45 -0.48
N GLY A 81 -1.66 -8.77 -0.64
CA GLY A 81 -0.41 -9.45 -0.33
C GLY A 81 0.76 -8.94 -1.18
N GLU A 82 0.53 -8.60 -2.44
CA GLU A 82 1.56 -8.07 -3.34
C GLU A 82 1.95 -6.65 -2.95
N MET A 83 0.98 -5.81 -2.58
CA MET A 83 1.28 -4.45 -2.12
C MET A 83 2.09 -4.49 -0.82
N ARG A 84 1.80 -5.44 0.08
CA ARG A 84 2.64 -5.71 1.26
C ARG A 84 4.07 -6.03 0.87
N GLN A 85 4.30 -6.88 -0.14
CA GLN A 85 5.67 -7.20 -0.59
C GLN A 85 6.41 -5.97 -1.14
N VAL A 86 5.74 -5.15 -1.95
CA VAL A 86 6.30 -3.89 -2.46
C VAL A 86 6.67 -2.96 -1.31
N PHE A 87 5.79 -2.83 -0.32
CA PHE A 87 6.00 -2.05 0.88
C PHE A 87 7.16 -2.57 1.74
N THR A 88 7.23 -3.87 1.98
CA THR A 88 8.37 -4.49 2.68
C THR A 88 9.69 -4.23 1.94
N LEU A 89 9.70 -4.26 0.61
CA LEU A 89 10.88 -3.91 -0.18
C LEU A 89 11.30 -2.46 0.08
N LEU A 90 10.38 -1.49 0.00
CA LEU A 90 10.69 -0.07 0.24
C LEU A 90 11.22 0.17 1.66
N ALA A 91 10.60 -0.44 2.67
CA ALA A 91 11.06 -0.35 4.06
C ALA A 91 12.48 -0.91 4.20
N SER A 92 12.77 -2.06 3.58
CA SER A 92 14.11 -2.66 3.61
C SER A 92 15.18 -1.78 2.94
N GLN A 93 14.82 -1.07 1.86
CA GLN A 93 15.75 -0.14 1.20
C GLN A 93 16.04 1.08 2.08
N ARG A 94 15.02 1.65 2.72
CA ARG A 94 15.20 2.75 3.67
C ARG A 94 16.09 2.35 4.84
N GLN A 95 15.87 1.16 5.40
CA GLN A 95 16.68 0.65 6.50
C GLN A 95 18.15 0.50 6.09
N ARG A 96 18.42 -0.12 4.93
CA ARG A 96 19.79 -0.24 4.40
C ARG A 96 20.46 1.11 4.14
N MET A 97 19.69 2.11 3.70
CA MET A 97 20.22 3.46 3.52
C MET A 97 20.59 4.10 4.86
N ALA A 98 19.73 3.96 5.89
CA ALA A 98 20.01 4.45 7.22
C ALA A 98 21.26 3.79 7.84
N GLU A 99 21.41 2.47 7.66
CA GLU A 99 22.60 1.72 8.07
C GLU A 99 23.86 2.21 7.34
N ALA A 100 23.80 2.37 6.02
CA ALA A 100 24.93 2.87 5.23
C ALA A 100 25.33 4.31 5.62
N ILE A 101 24.36 5.16 5.95
CA ILE A 101 24.63 6.52 6.47
C ILE A 101 25.33 6.43 7.82
N ALA A 102 24.82 5.60 8.75
CA ALA A 102 25.43 5.43 10.07
C ALA A 102 26.87 4.89 9.97
N GLU A 103 27.11 3.91 9.12
CA GLU A 103 28.45 3.38 8.85
C GLU A 103 29.39 4.45 8.26
N PHE A 104 28.89 5.26 7.32
CA PHE A 104 29.65 6.37 6.76
C PHE A 104 30.04 7.38 7.84
N GLU A 105 29.11 7.79 8.69
CA GLU A 105 29.35 8.75 9.77
C GLU A 105 30.33 8.19 10.82
N GLU A 106 30.21 6.90 11.17
CA GLU A 106 31.14 6.23 12.07
C GLU A 106 32.57 6.17 11.50
N MET A 107 32.71 5.85 10.21
CA MET A 107 34.02 5.75 9.57
C MET A 107 34.69 7.11 9.37
N THR A 108 33.93 8.13 8.97
CA THR A 108 34.47 9.44 8.57
C THR A 108 34.49 10.45 9.71
N HIS A 109 33.71 10.23 10.77
CA HIS A 109 33.45 11.19 11.85
C HIS A 109 32.86 12.53 11.35
N VAL A 110 32.27 12.53 10.16
CA VAL A 110 31.61 13.68 9.53
C VAL A 110 30.15 13.31 9.30
N GLY A 111 29.23 14.20 9.69
CA GLY A 111 27.81 14.02 9.42
C GLY A 111 27.54 14.01 7.91
N ILE A 112 26.63 13.15 7.46
CA ILE A 112 26.35 13.00 6.02
C ILE A 112 25.86 14.31 5.40
N ASP A 113 25.08 15.11 6.13
CA ASP A 113 24.57 16.40 5.67
C ASP A 113 25.68 17.42 5.43
N ASP A 114 26.66 17.48 6.34
CA ASP A 114 27.81 18.36 6.22
C ASP A 114 28.68 17.93 5.03
N PHE A 115 28.91 16.63 4.88
CA PHE A 115 29.63 16.07 3.72
C PHE A 115 28.96 16.42 2.39
N LEU A 116 27.64 16.27 2.29
CA LEU A 116 26.89 16.57 1.07
C LEU A 116 26.87 18.08 0.76
N ARG A 117 26.76 18.93 1.79
CA ARG A 117 26.80 20.39 1.65
C ARG A 117 28.16 20.88 1.17
N GLU A 118 29.26 20.35 1.72
CA GLU A 118 30.63 20.67 1.26
C GLU A 118 30.85 20.31 -0.21
N ARG A 119 30.14 19.30 -0.71
CA ARG A 119 30.17 18.86 -2.11
C ARG A 119 29.16 19.57 -3.01
N GLY A 120 28.31 20.43 -2.47
CA GLY A 120 27.26 21.15 -3.22
C GLY A 120 26.18 20.23 -3.78
N LEU A 121 25.92 19.10 -3.13
CA LEU A 121 24.90 18.12 -3.54
C LEU A 121 23.52 18.39 -2.93
N ILE A 122 23.47 19.15 -1.83
CA ILE A 122 22.28 19.69 -1.17
C ILE A 122 22.55 21.10 -0.65
#